data_AF-A0A945V7Y8-F1
#
_entry.id   AF-A0A945V7Y8-F1
#
_cell.length_a   1.000
_cell.length_b   1.000
_cell.length_c   1.000
_cell.angle_alpha   90.00
_cell.angle_beta   90.00
_cell.angle_gamma   90.00
#
_symmetry.space_group_name_H-M   'P 1'
#
loop_
_entity.id
_entity.type
_entity.pdbx_description
1 polymer ?
#
loop_
_entity_poly.entity_id
_entity_poly.type
_entity_poly.pdbx_seq_one_letter_code
_entity_poly.pdbx_strand_id
1 'polypeptide(L)'
;AGVEHLFNGKTAINATVYVPTNFAFSTVPQAMTSALRFPENKGPLSKLIKSHYFIGTVNNMEEGDYFMTTNINGDQIRIEQEKNLFVKDMIIQSDPIMVGRNKIVPIECVMFVQPSISDYRLSMEQQQEYPITSCCIRTIAEVSAFVRSTDFTSD
;
A
#
# COMPACT_ATOMS: atom_id res chain seq x y z
N ALA A 1 7.17 14.89 -1.75
CA ALA A 1 5.76 14.57 -2.01
C ALA A 1 4.74 15.51 -1.36
N GLY A 2 5.09 16.35 -0.37
CA GLY A 2 4.15 17.35 0.19
C GLY A 2 3.02 16.76 1.05
N VAL A 3 3.20 15.53 1.53
CA VAL A 3 2.17 14.75 2.26
C VAL A 3 2.43 14.67 3.78
N GLU A 4 3.38 15.46 4.30
CA GLU A 4 3.70 15.49 5.73
C GLU A 4 2.49 15.84 6.61
N HIS A 5 1.57 16.65 6.08
CA HIS A 5 0.34 17.03 6.77
C HIS A 5 -0.55 15.84 7.14
N LEU A 6 -0.38 14.67 6.50
CA LEU A 6 -1.10 13.44 6.84
C LEU A 6 -0.57 12.77 8.12
N PHE A 7 0.68 13.06 8.50
CA PHE A 7 1.43 12.37 9.56
C PHE A 7 1.74 13.25 10.77
N ASN A 8 1.21 14.47 10.81
CA ASN A 8 1.50 15.45 11.86
C ASN A 8 0.57 15.35 13.09
N GLY A 9 -0.29 14.32 13.15
CA GLY A 9 -1.24 14.09 14.25
C GLY A 9 -2.42 15.06 14.32
N LYS A 10 -2.57 15.99 13.37
CA LYS A 10 -3.68 16.95 13.31
C LYS A 10 -4.90 16.43 12.54
N THR A 11 -4.75 15.31 11.84
CA THR A 11 -5.85 14.71 11.09
C THR A 11 -6.84 14.08 12.07
N ALA A 12 -8.09 14.57 12.07
CA ALA A 12 -9.13 14.14 13.01
C ALA A 12 -9.74 12.74 12.69
N ILE A 13 -9.26 12.08 11.64
CA ILE A 13 -9.69 10.74 11.22
C ILE A 13 -8.87 9.69 11.95
N ASN A 14 -9.51 8.59 12.36
CA ASN A 14 -8.78 7.40 12.77
C ASN A 14 -8.21 6.75 11.51
N ALA A 15 -6.97 6.31 11.58
CA ALA A 15 -6.29 5.72 10.43
C ALA A 15 -5.47 4.49 10.81
N THR A 16 -5.32 3.61 9.84
CA THR A 16 -4.29 2.56 9.84
C THR A 16 -3.28 2.89 8.76
N VAL A 17 -2.04 3.08 9.15
CA VAL A 17 -0.96 3.40 8.23
C VAL A 17 0.00 2.23 8.17
N TYR A 18 0.10 1.59 7.02
CA TYR A 18 1.07 0.52 6.78
C TYR A 18 2.38 1.16 6.33
N VAL A 19 3.39 1.24 7.19
CA VAL A 19 4.61 1.98 6.90
C VAL A 19 5.71 1.03 6.43
N PRO A 20 6.23 1.19 5.19
CA PRO A 20 7.36 0.39 4.74
C PRO A 20 8.58 0.63 5.62
N THR A 21 9.21 -0.45 6.08
CA THR A 21 10.47 -0.38 6.85
C THR A 21 11.65 -0.02 5.94
N ASN A 22 12.79 0.33 6.53
CA ASN A 22 14.03 0.50 5.77
C ASN A 22 14.40 -0.76 4.96
N PHE A 23 14.10 -1.95 5.50
CA PHE A 23 14.29 -3.20 4.79
C PHE A 23 13.39 -3.28 3.56
N ALA A 24 12.10 -2.92 3.66
CA ALA A 24 11.20 -2.84 2.51
C ALA A 24 11.82 -1.99 1.38
N PHE A 25 12.31 -0.80 1.70
CA PHE A 25 12.95 0.08 0.71
C PHE A 25 14.23 -0.51 0.11
N SER A 26 14.97 -1.33 0.84
CA SER A 26 16.16 -2.02 0.33
C SER A 26 15.84 -3.10 -0.71
N THR A 27 14.61 -3.65 -0.68
CA THR A 27 14.14 -4.63 -1.66
C THR A 27 13.58 -4.02 -2.94
N VAL A 28 13.32 -2.71 -2.94
CA VAL A 28 12.78 -1.99 -4.10
C VAL A 28 13.89 -1.84 -5.16
N PRO A 29 13.63 -2.12 -6.45
CA PRO A 29 14.60 -1.90 -7.50
C PRO A 29 15.18 -0.47 -7.50
N GLN A 30 16.50 -0.35 -7.56
CA GLN A 30 17.19 0.95 -7.45
C GLN A 30 16.71 1.98 -8.50
N ALA A 31 16.39 1.52 -9.71
CA ALA A 31 15.84 2.36 -10.77
C ALA A 31 14.57 3.11 -10.33
N MET A 32 13.69 2.44 -9.57
CA MET A 32 12.45 3.03 -9.06
C MET A 32 12.72 4.06 -7.96
N THR A 33 13.57 3.72 -6.99
CA THR A 33 13.91 4.66 -5.91
C THR A 33 14.63 5.91 -6.43
N SER A 34 15.39 5.77 -7.52
CA SER A 34 16.03 6.90 -8.21
C SER A 34 15.00 7.73 -8.97
N ALA A 35 14.09 7.08 -9.71
CA ALA A 35 13.04 7.76 -10.47
C ALA A 35 12.16 8.64 -9.57
N LEU A 36 11.73 8.12 -8.41
CA LEU A 36 10.86 8.85 -7.47
C LEU A 36 11.48 10.12 -6.86
N ARG A 37 12.79 10.32 -6.99
CA ARG A 37 13.47 11.54 -6.51
C ARG A 37 13.37 12.71 -7.47
N PHE A 38 13.05 12.45 -8.74
CA PHE A 38 12.92 13.52 -9.72
C PHE A 38 11.66 14.37 -9.45
N PRO A 39 11.73 15.71 -9.58
CA PRO A 39 10.61 16.60 -9.31
C PRO A 39 9.33 16.27 -10.08
N GLU A 40 9.44 15.84 -11.33
CA GLU A 40 8.35 15.40 -12.19
C GLU A 40 7.57 14.21 -11.60
N ASN A 41 8.23 13.39 -10.77
CA ASN A 41 7.63 12.22 -10.15
C ASN A 41 7.02 12.50 -8.77
N LYS A 42 6.85 13.78 -8.39
CA LYS A 42 6.19 14.16 -7.13
C LYS A 42 4.76 13.63 -7.02
N GLY A 43 4.00 13.64 -8.13
CA GLY A 43 2.63 13.11 -8.19
C GLY A 43 2.60 11.60 -7.90
N PRO A 44 3.31 10.78 -8.70
CA PRO A 44 3.48 9.36 -8.44
C PRO A 44 3.97 9.03 -7.02
N LEU A 45 4.98 9.75 -6.51
CA LEU A 45 5.47 9.56 -5.14
C LEU A 45 4.39 9.87 -4.09
N SER A 46 3.58 10.91 -4.30
CA SER A 46 2.47 11.24 -3.43
C SER A 46 1.42 10.13 -3.44
N LYS A 47 1.01 9.64 -4.62
CA LYS A 47 0.06 8.52 -4.76
C LYS A 47 0.58 7.25 -4.08
N LEU A 48 1.87 6.95 -4.22
CA LEU A 48 2.53 5.83 -3.56
C LEU A 48 2.58 5.98 -2.03
N ILE A 49 2.83 7.17 -1.48
CA ILE A 49 2.78 7.33 -0.02
C ILE A 49 1.34 7.19 0.48
N LYS A 50 0.37 7.72 -0.27
CA LYS A 50 -1.05 7.68 0.08
C LYS A 50 -1.66 6.27 0.00
N SER A 51 -1.14 5.38 -0.84
CA SER A 51 -1.62 3.97 -0.90
C SER A 51 -1.43 3.23 0.41
N HIS A 52 -0.53 3.71 1.28
CA HIS A 52 -0.22 3.14 2.58
C HIS A 52 -1.09 3.66 3.72
N TYR A 53 -1.97 4.62 3.46
CA TYR A 53 -2.77 5.30 4.48
C TYR A 53 -4.25 4.96 4.31
N PHE A 54 -4.81 4.25 5.28
CA PHE A 54 -6.18 3.74 5.27
C PHE A 54 -7.05 4.45 6.29
N ILE A 55 -8.27 4.73 5.87
CA ILE A 55 -9.28 5.34 6.73
C ILE A 55 -9.86 4.25 7.63
N GLY A 56 -9.94 4.57 8.92
CA GLY A 56 -10.41 3.66 9.96
C GLY A 56 -9.30 2.80 10.54
N THR A 57 -9.62 2.20 11.69
CA THR A 57 -8.74 1.28 12.39
C THR A 57 -9.52 0.03 12.75
N VAL A 58 -9.04 -1.12 12.30
CA VAL A 58 -9.59 -2.42 12.67
C VAL A 58 -8.64 -3.07 13.68
N ASN A 59 -9.24 -3.53 14.77
CA ASN A 59 -8.57 -4.25 15.85
C ASN A 59 -9.21 -5.63 15.98
N ASN A 60 -8.49 -6.56 16.60
CA ASN A 60 -8.99 -7.91 16.93
C ASN A 60 -9.45 -8.71 15.70
N MET A 61 -8.70 -8.63 14.59
CA MET A 61 -8.89 -9.60 13.50
C MET A 61 -8.35 -10.94 13.94
N GLU A 62 -9.13 -11.99 13.73
CA GLU A 62 -8.71 -13.38 13.87
C GLU A 62 -8.24 -13.94 12.52
N GLU A 63 -7.50 -15.03 12.55
CA GLU A 63 -7.08 -15.69 11.32
C GLU A 63 -8.30 -16.14 10.49
N GLY A 64 -8.28 -15.80 9.20
CA GLY A 64 -9.39 -16.02 8.27
C GLY A 64 -10.34 -14.82 8.17
N ASP A 65 -10.23 -13.83 9.08
CA ASP A 65 -11.02 -12.61 8.97
C ASP A 65 -10.55 -11.74 7.81
N TYR A 66 -11.49 -11.00 7.23
CA TYR A 66 -11.20 -9.93 6.30
C TYR A 66 -12.05 -8.70 6.60
N PHE A 67 -11.57 -7.54 6.13
CA PHE A 67 -12.36 -6.33 6.12
C PHE A 67 -12.13 -5.54 4.84
N MET A 68 -13.14 -4.78 4.45
CA MET A 68 -13.03 -3.79 3.38
C MET A 68 -12.59 -2.46 4.00
N THR A 69 -11.63 -1.81 3.37
CA THR A 69 -11.17 -0.48 3.75
C THR A 69 -10.91 0.38 2.52
N THR A 70 -10.72 1.67 2.74
CA THR A 70 -10.46 2.64 1.69
C THR A 70 -9.19 3.39 2.04
N ASN A 71 -8.23 3.40 1.11
CA ASN A 71 -7.07 4.25 1.26
C ASN A 71 -7.43 5.71 0.94
N ILE A 72 -6.56 6.66 1.27
CA ILE A 72 -6.83 8.09 1.02
C ILE A 72 -6.67 8.50 -0.46
N ASN A 73 -6.35 7.57 -1.36
CA ASN A 73 -6.50 7.77 -2.81
C ASN A 73 -7.94 7.46 -3.28
N GLY A 74 -8.77 6.83 -2.42
CA GLY A 74 -10.13 6.41 -2.75
C GLY A 74 -10.24 4.95 -3.18
N ASP A 75 -9.15 4.19 -3.18
CA ASP A 75 -9.16 2.79 -3.59
C ASP A 75 -9.78 1.93 -2.48
N GLN A 76 -10.82 1.17 -2.81
CA GLN A 76 -11.42 0.19 -1.90
C GLN A 76 -10.66 -1.13 -2.02
N ILE A 77 -10.15 -1.63 -0.89
CA ILE A 77 -9.26 -2.78 -0.82
C ILE A 77 -9.75 -3.71 0.27
N ARG A 78 -9.68 -5.01 0.01
CA ARG A 78 -9.88 -6.05 1.02
C ARG A 78 -8.55 -6.35 1.70
N ILE A 79 -8.54 -6.29 3.02
CA ILE A 79 -7.40 -6.71 3.83
C ILE A 79 -7.82 -7.96 4.61
N GLU A 80 -7.03 -9.02 4.48
CA GLU A 80 -7.27 -10.32 5.09
C GLU A 80 -6.19 -10.60 6.14
N GLN A 81 -6.59 -11.18 7.26
CA GLN A 81 -5.72 -11.68 8.31
C GLN A 81 -5.50 -13.17 8.05
N GLU A 82 -4.47 -13.54 7.29
CA GLU A 82 -4.03 -14.95 7.23
C GLU A 82 -2.76 -15.14 8.05
N LYS A 83 -2.53 -16.34 8.60
CA LYS A 83 -1.29 -16.71 9.32
C LYS A 83 -0.01 -16.45 8.51
N ASN A 84 -0.10 -16.46 7.18
CA ASN A 84 1.03 -16.30 6.26
C ASN A 84 0.83 -15.18 5.22
N LEU A 85 -0.22 -14.36 5.33
CA LEU A 85 -0.65 -13.54 4.21
C LEU A 85 -1.41 -12.30 4.68
N PHE A 86 -0.68 -11.23 4.97
CA PHE A 86 -1.27 -9.91 4.76
C PHE A 86 -0.91 -9.50 3.33
N VAL A 87 -1.88 -9.63 2.44
CA VAL A 87 -1.78 -9.29 1.00
C VAL A 87 -0.51 -9.85 0.34
N LYS A 88 -0.35 -11.17 0.33
CA LYS A 88 0.69 -11.97 -0.37
C LYS A 88 2.18 -11.55 -0.23
N ASP A 89 2.50 -10.45 0.45
CA ASP A 89 3.82 -9.83 0.51
C ASP A 89 4.01 -8.79 1.65
N MET A 90 2.96 -8.35 2.39
CA MET A 90 3.15 -7.49 3.57
C MET A 90 3.50 -8.34 4.79
N ILE A 91 4.78 -8.66 4.96
CA ILE A 91 5.26 -9.30 6.19
C ILE A 91 5.22 -8.24 7.31
N ILE A 92 4.38 -8.47 8.33
CA ILE A 92 4.35 -7.68 9.56
C ILE A 92 5.36 -8.32 10.52
N GLN A 93 6.51 -7.68 10.72
CA GLN A 93 7.58 -8.22 11.59
C GLN A 93 7.59 -7.62 13.00
N SER A 94 6.75 -6.62 13.27
CA SER A 94 6.76 -5.91 14.56
C SER A 94 5.35 -5.55 14.99
N ASP A 95 5.16 -5.45 16.30
CA ASP A 95 3.90 -5.01 16.89
C ASP A 95 3.47 -3.64 16.34
N PRO A 96 2.17 -3.44 16.09
CA PRO A 96 1.66 -2.16 15.66
C PRO A 96 1.90 -1.09 16.72
N ILE A 97 2.28 0.12 16.27
CA ILE A 97 2.50 1.27 17.12
C ILE A 97 1.22 2.09 17.19
N MET A 98 0.70 2.31 18.39
CA MET A 98 -0.51 3.10 18.62
C MET A 98 -0.15 4.56 18.89
N VAL A 99 -0.72 5.50 18.13
CA VAL A 99 -0.55 6.94 18.30
C VAL A 99 -1.92 7.61 18.39
N GLY A 100 -2.38 7.85 19.62
CA GLY A 100 -3.74 8.31 19.87
C GLY A 100 -4.77 7.28 19.37
N ARG A 101 -5.59 7.67 18.39
CA ARG A 101 -6.58 6.78 17.75
C ARG A 101 -6.07 6.13 16.45
N ASN A 102 -4.81 6.36 16.10
CA ASN A 102 -4.20 5.84 14.89
C ASN A 102 -3.34 4.61 15.19
N LYS A 103 -3.28 3.71 14.21
CA LYS A 103 -2.48 2.48 14.23
C LYS A 103 -1.44 2.53 13.14
N ILE A 104 -0.17 2.38 13.49
CA ILE A 104 0.94 2.32 12.54
C ILE A 104 1.42 0.87 12.49
N VAL A 105 1.41 0.26 11.31
CA VAL A 105 1.79 -1.13 11.09
C VAL A 105 3.04 -1.15 10.22
N PRO A 106 4.22 -1.46 10.77
CA PRO A 106 5.42 -1.59 9.94
C PRO A 106 5.30 -2.81 9.01
N ILE A 107 5.66 -2.64 7.74
CA ILE A 107 5.58 -3.69 6.72
C ILE A 107 6.88 -3.80 5.92
N GLU A 108 7.20 -5.00 5.44
CA GLU A 108 8.36 -5.26 4.58
C GLU A 108 8.04 -5.17 3.08
N CYS A 109 7.21 -4.20 2.74
CA CYS A 109 6.76 -3.96 1.39
C CYS A 109 6.49 -2.49 1.15
N VAL A 110 6.94 -1.97 0.01
CA VAL A 110 6.44 -0.71 -0.55
C VAL A 110 5.31 -1.06 -1.50
N MET A 111 4.07 -0.83 -1.08
CA MET A 111 2.88 -1.27 -1.82
C MET A 111 2.24 -0.17 -2.67
N PHE A 112 1.66 -0.59 -3.78
CA PHE A 112 0.72 0.21 -4.56
C PHE A 112 -0.54 -0.61 -4.84
N VAL A 113 -1.54 0.03 -5.42
CA VAL A 113 -2.85 -0.55 -5.67
C VAL A 113 -3.07 -0.58 -7.17
N GLN A 114 -3.61 -1.69 -7.66
CA GLN A 114 -3.87 -1.92 -9.07
C GLN A 114 -5.17 -2.70 -9.29
N PRO A 115 -5.80 -2.58 -10.47
CA PRO A 115 -6.83 -3.51 -10.90
C PRO A 115 -6.31 -4.95 -10.86
N SER A 116 -7.10 -5.88 -10.32
CA SER A 116 -6.70 -7.30 -10.23
C SER A 116 -6.43 -7.94 -11.59
N ILE A 117 -7.10 -7.48 -12.63
CA ILE A 117 -6.87 -7.89 -14.02
C ILE A 117 -5.42 -7.61 -14.49
N SER A 118 -4.73 -6.66 -13.84
CA SER A 118 -3.33 -6.33 -14.13
C SER A 118 -2.36 -7.11 -13.23
N ASP A 119 -2.88 -7.86 -12.25
CA ASP A 119 -2.10 -8.67 -11.34
C ASP A 119 -1.94 -10.10 -11.90
N TYR A 120 -0.76 -10.36 -12.44
CA TYR A 120 -0.41 -11.68 -13.01
C TYR A 120 -0.37 -12.80 -11.96
N ARG A 121 -0.42 -12.47 -10.66
CA ARG A 121 -0.35 -13.44 -9.56
C ARG A 121 -1.71 -14.05 -9.23
N LEU A 122 -2.79 -13.59 -9.86
CA LEU A 122 -4.17 -13.97 -9.59
C LEU A 122 -4.75 -14.84 -10.70
N SER A 123 -5.59 -15.80 -10.34
CA SER A 123 -6.44 -16.53 -11.28
C SER A 123 -7.62 -15.68 -11.77
N MET A 124 -8.29 -16.08 -12.84
CA MET A 124 -9.48 -15.39 -13.34
C MET A 124 -10.60 -15.36 -12.28
N GLU A 125 -10.77 -16.43 -11.51
CA GLU A 125 -11.75 -16.50 -10.42
C GLU A 125 -11.41 -15.47 -9.33
N GLN A 126 -10.13 -15.38 -8.94
CA GLN A 126 -9.67 -14.38 -7.97
C GLN A 126 -9.83 -12.95 -8.49
N GLN A 127 -9.60 -12.71 -9.79
CA GLN A 127 -9.79 -11.38 -10.37
C GLN A 127 -11.26 -10.95 -10.37
N GLN A 128 -12.20 -11.89 -10.53
CA GLN A 128 -13.63 -11.64 -10.43
C GLN A 128 -14.08 -11.36 -9.00
N GLU A 129 -13.53 -12.08 -8.03
CA GLU A 129 -13.85 -11.90 -6.61
C GLU A 129 -13.24 -10.63 -6.02
N TYR A 130 -12.02 -10.29 -6.45
CA TYR A 130 -11.25 -9.16 -5.95
C TYR A 130 -10.94 -8.20 -7.10
N PRO A 131 -11.76 -7.17 -7.38
CA PRO A 131 -11.53 -6.28 -8.54
C PRO A 131 -10.30 -5.38 -8.38
N ILE A 132 -9.87 -5.12 -7.14
CA ILE A 132 -8.73 -4.28 -6.79
C ILE A 132 -7.82 -5.08 -5.84
N THR A 133 -6.51 -4.99 -6.07
CA THR A 133 -5.50 -5.65 -5.23
C THR A 133 -4.33 -4.72 -4.95
N SER A 134 -3.62 -4.99 -3.85
CA SER A 134 -2.33 -4.35 -3.58
C SER A 134 -1.15 -5.25 -4.00
N CYS A 135 -0.08 -4.60 -4.45
CA CYS A 135 1.11 -5.23 -4.98
C CYS A 135 2.35 -4.58 -4.39
N CYS A 136 3.37 -5.39 -4.09
CA CYS A 136 4.64 -4.95 -3.53
C CYS A 136 5.66 -4.69 -4.64
N ILE A 137 6.37 -3.57 -4.57
CA ILE A 137 7.36 -3.22 -5.58
C ILE A 137 8.69 -3.93 -5.26
N ARG A 138 8.87 -5.16 -5.75
CA ARG A 138 10.08 -5.98 -5.52
C ARG A 138 10.87 -6.25 -6.80
N THR A 139 10.20 -6.19 -7.95
CA THR A 139 10.72 -6.54 -9.27
C THR A 139 10.50 -5.43 -10.29
N ILE A 140 11.24 -5.46 -11.39
CA ILE A 140 11.06 -4.52 -12.51
C ILE A 140 9.66 -4.65 -13.15
N ALA A 141 9.09 -5.85 -13.14
CA ALA A 141 7.72 -6.07 -13.62
C ALA A 141 6.71 -5.30 -12.77
N GLU A 142 6.86 -5.31 -11.44
CA GLU A 142 6.00 -4.57 -10.51
C GLU A 142 6.23 -3.07 -10.56
N VAL A 143 7.48 -2.62 -10.79
CA VAL A 143 7.75 -1.21 -11.09
C VAL A 143 6.99 -0.78 -12.34
N SER A 144 7.00 -1.60 -13.40
CA SER A 144 6.26 -1.31 -14.62
C SER A 144 4.75 -1.30 -14.40
N ALA A 145 4.25 -2.20 -13.57
CA ALA A 145 2.84 -2.23 -13.16
C ALA A 145 2.45 -0.98 -12.36
N PHE A 146 3.29 -0.54 -11.41
CA PHE A 146 3.11 0.70 -10.69
C PHE A 146 3.03 1.89 -11.64
N VAL A 147 4.00 2.04 -12.55
CA VAL A 147 4.03 3.14 -13.52
C VAL A 147 2.75 3.20 -14.35
N ARG A 148 2.22 2.05 -14.80
CA ARG A 148 0.92 1.97 -15.49
C ARG A 148 -0.24 2.34 -14.57
N SER A 149 -0.25 1.85 -13.33
CA SER A 149 -1.31 2.15 -12.35
C SER A 149 -1.36 3.63 -11.95
N THR A 150 -0.24 4.33 -12.07
CA THR A 150 -0.17 5.75 -11.76
C THR A 150 -0.67 6.64 -12.88
N ASP A 151 -0.85 6.10 -14.10
CA ASP A 151 -0.96 6.83 -15.36
C ASP A 151 -0.16 8.15 -15.33
N PHE A 152 1.01 8.13 -15.95
CA PHE A 152 1.57 9.34 -16.54
C PHE A 152 0.61 9.81 -17.64
N THR A 153 -0.54 10.38 -17.27
CA THR A 153 -1.28 11.25 -18.17
C THR A 153 -0.42 12.49 -18.34
N SER A 154 0.40 12.47 -19.38
CA SER A 154 0.76 13.66 -20.10
C SER A 154 -0.54 14.40 -20.46
N ASP A 155 -0.90 15.38 -19.63
CA ASP A 155 -1.59 16.57 -20.12
C ASP A 155 -0.55 17.52 -20.72
#